data_AF-A0A966HWK3-F1
#
_entry.id   AF-A0A966HWK3-F1
#
_cell.length_a   1.000
_cell.length_b   1.000
_cell.length_c   1.000
_cell.angle_alpha   90.00
_cell.angle_beta   90.00
_cell.angle_gamma   90.00
#
_symmetry.space_group_name_H-M   'P 1'
#
loop_
_entity.id
_entity.type
_entity.pdbx_description
1 polymer ?
#
loop_
_entity_poly.entity_id
_entity_poly.type
_entity_poly.pdbx_seq_one_letter_code
_entity_poly.pdbx_strand_id
1 'polypeptide(L)' 'RVLETNVEFWAAVLLDFAEVPGHMFTPMFTSARTAGWSAHILEQKRTGRLIRPSARYVGKAPRRPEDVKGWDESVSGLHL' A
#
# COMPACT_ATOMS: atom_id res chain seq x y z
N ARG A 1 -9.87 -22.93 -15.64
CA ARG A 1 -10.11 -21.59 -15.06
C ARG A 1 -10.46 -20.66 -16.21
N VAL A 2 -11.50 -19.85 -16.09
CA VAL A 2 -11.86 -18.86 -17.11
C VAL A 2 -10.97 -17.63 -16.90
N LEU A 3 -10.30 -17.19 -17.96
CA LEU A 3 -9.49 -15.97 -17.99
C LEU A 3 -10.13 -15.05 -19.03
N GLU A 4 -10.68 -13.96 -18.56
CA GLU A 4 -11.26 -12.92 -19.40
C GLU A 4 -10.32 -11.73 -19.48
N THR A 5 -10.48 -10.97 -20.55
CA THR A 5 -9.74 -9.72 -20.75
C THR A 5 -10.13 -8.72 -19.67
N ASN A 6 -9.12 -8.15 -19.01
CA ASN A 6 -9.33 -7.11 -18.02
C ASN A 6 -9.66 -5.77 -18.70
N VAL A 7 -10.21 -4.83 -17.92
CA VAL A 7 -10.56 -3.50 -18.44
C VAL A 7 -9.32 -2.73 -18.88
N GLU A 8 -8.18 -2.99 -18.24
CA GLU A 8 -6.91 -2.32 -18.52
C GLU A 8 -6.43 -2.58 -19.95
N PHE A 9 -6.71 -3.74 -20.54
CA PHE A 9 -6.35 -4.05 -21.92
C PHE A 9 -6.97 -3.05 -22.90
N TRP A 10 -8.29 -2.84 -22.83
CA TRP A 10 -8.98 -1.91 -23.72
C TRP A 10 -8.76 -0.45 -23.33
N ALA A 11 -8.59 -0.16 -22.03
CA ALA A 11 -8.26 1.19 -21.57
C ALA A 11 -6.89 1.66 -22.12
N ALA A 12 -5.90 0.77 -22.19
CA ALA A 12 -4.59 1.09 -22.78
C ALA A 12 -4.72 1.45 -24.27
N VAL A 13 -5.49 0.67 -25.04
CA VAL A 13 -5.74 0.95 -26.48
C VAL A 13 -6.44 2.31 -26.66
N LEU A 14 -7.43 2.62 -25.82
CA LEU A 14 -8.15 3.90 -25.89
C LEU A 14 -7.26 5.10 -25.52
N LEU A 15 -6.41 4.96 -24.50
CA LEU A 15 -5.50 6.03 -24.08
C LEU A 15 -4.35 6.23 -25.08
N ASP A 16 -3.85 5.16 -25.69
CA ASP A 16 -2.88 5.22 -26.78
C ASP A 16 -3.48 5.91 -28.02
N PHE A 17 -4.73 5.57 -28.38
CA PHE A 17 -5.47 6.26 -29.44
C PHE A 17 -5.68 7.75 -29.14
N ALA A 18 -5.82 8.12 -27.87
CA ALA A 18 -5.93 9.51 -27.42
C ALA A 18 -4.56 10.22 -27.28
N GLU A 19 -3.47 9.60 -27.77
CA GLU A 19 -2.09 10.11 -27.73
C GLU A 19 -1.59 10.41 -26.31
N VAL A 20 -2.13 9.72 -25.30
CA VAL A 20 -1.67 9.85 -23.92
C VAL A 20 -0.34 9.10 -23.80
N PRO A 21 0.74 9.73 -23.30
CA PRO A 21 1.99 9.03 -23.05
C PRO A 21 1.80 7.88 -22.06
N GLY A 22 2.44 6.72 -22.28
CA GLY A 22 2.24 5.53 -21.43
C GLY A 22 2.50 5.75 -19.93
N HIS A 23 3.45 6.63 -19.57
CA HIS A 23 3.71 6.99 -18.18
C HIS A 23 2.58 7.82 -17.53
N MET A 24 1.65 8.36 -18.33
CA MET A 24 0.47 9.11 -17.87
C MET A 24 -0.78 8.24 -17.70
N PHE A 25 -0.75 6.94 -18.04
CA PHE A 25 -1.93 6.07 -17.90
C PHE A 25 -2.40 5.95 -16.44
N THR A 26 -1.47 5.75 -15.50
CA THR A 26 -1.79 5.67 -14.06
C THR A 26 -2.31 6.99 -13.50
N PRO A 27 -1.72 8.16 -13.82
CA PRO A 27 -2.31 9.46 -13.50
C PRO A 27 -3.74 9.65 -14.05
N MET A 28 -4.01 9.27 -15.30
CA MET A 28 -5.35 9.39 -15.89
C MET A 28 -6.38 8.52 -15.15
N PHE A 29 -6.01 7.27 -14.83
CA PHE A 29 -6.83 6.40 -14.01
C PHE A 29 -7.09 6.99 -12.62
N THR A 30 -6.07 7.57 -11.99
CA THR A 30 -6.16 8.22 -10.67
C THR A 30 -7.15 9.39 -10.70
N SER A 31 -7.08 10.24 -11.73
CA SER A 31 -8.03 11.34 -11.93
C SER A 31 -9.47 10.82 -12.03
N ALA A 32 -9.72 9.79 -12.84
CA ALA A 32 -11.03 9.16 -12.95
C ALA A 32 -11.52 8.53 -11.62
N ARG A 33 -10.62 7.91 -10.86
CA ARG A 33 -10.96 7.26 -9.58
C ARG A 33 -11.20 8.21 -8.42
N THR A 34 -10.76 9.46 -8.53
CA THR A 34 -10.92 10.48 -7.48
C THR A 34 -12.39 10.66 -7.06
N ALA A 35 -13.34 10.58 -8.02
CA ALA A 35 -14.77 10.64 -7.71
C ALA A 35 -15.23 9.48 -6.82
N GLY A 36 -14.85 8.24 -7.17
CA GLY A 36 -15.19 7.06 -6.39
C GLY A 36 -14.53 7.03 -5.01
N TRP A 37 -13.25 7.42 -4.93
CA TRP A 37 -12.56 7.53 -3.65
C TRP A 37 -13.19 8.57 -2.73
N SER A 38 -13.54 9.74 -3.26
CA SER A 38 -14.21 10.79 -2.49
C SER A 38 -15.57 10.31 -1.94
N ALA A 39 -16.34 9.59 -2.76
CA ALA A 39 -17.60 8.99 -2.33
C ALA A 39 -17.40 7.98 -1.19
N HIS A 40 -16.46 7.05 -1.34
CA HIS A 40 -16.16 6.06 -0.29
C HIS A 40 -15.60 6.69 0.99
N ILE A 41 -14.79 7.74 0.88
CA ILE A 41 -14.30 8.49 2.05
C ILE A 41 -15.47 9.09 2.83
N LEU A 42 -16.43 9.70 2.13
CA LEU A 42 -17.62 10.27 2.77
C LEU A 42 -18.51 9.20 3.40
N GLU A 43 -18.69 8.06 2.72
CA GLU A 43 -19.42 6.90 3.24
C GLU A 43 -18.76 6.34 4.50
N GLN A 44 -17.44 6.21 4.52
CA GLN A 44 -16.70 5.78 5.70
C GLN A 44 -16.83 6.79 6.84
N LYS A 45 -16.70 8.09 6.54
CA LYS A 45 -16.89 9.15 7.53
C LYS A 45 -18.26 9.07 8.20
N ARG A 46 -19.32 8.75 7.44
CA ARG A 46 -20.68 8.55 7.98
C ARG A 46 -20.82 7.27 8.81
N THR A 47 -20.11 6.21 8.43
CA THR A 47 -20.09 4.94 9.18
C THR A 47 -19.39 5.10 10.54
N GLY A 48 -18.36 5.96 10.62
CA GLY A 48 -17.71 6.33 11.89
C GLY A 48 -16.91 5.20 12.56
N ARG A 49 -16.54 4.15 11.81
CA ARG A 49 -15.85 2.97 12.35
C ARG A 49 -14.35 3.00 12.03
N LEU A 50 -13.51 2.92 13.06
CA LEU A 50 -12.07 2.79 12.90
C LEU A 50 -11.70 1.45 12.24
N ILE A 51 -10.92 1.51 11.16
CA ILE A 51 -10.32 0.35 10.51
C ILE A 51 -8.98 0.05 11.21
N ARG A 52 -8.96 -0.95 12.10
CA ARG A 52 -7.75 -1.39 12.84
C ARG A 52 -7.59 -2.91 12.78
N PRO A 53 -7.01 -3.46 11.70
CA PRO A 53 -6.70 -4.88 11.65
C PRO A 53 -5.61 -5.25 12.66
N SER A 54 -5.62 -6.50 13.13
CA SER A 54 -4.55 -7.08 13.95
C SER A 54 -3.71 -8.05 13.14
N ALA A 55 -2.43 -8.19 13.49
CA ALA A 55 -1.55 -9.21 12.94
C ALA A 55 -1.15 -10.21 14.03
N ARG A 56 -0.95 -11.47 13.63
CA ARG A 56 -0.40 -12.50 14.53
C ARG A 56 1.13 -12.45 14.47
N TYR A 57 1.77 -12.22 15.60
CA TYR A 57 3.22 -12.29 15.71
C TYR A 57 3.70 -13.74 15.59
N VAL A 58 4.61 -13.99 14.64
CA VAL A 58 5.29 -15.28 14.41
C VAL A 58 6.80 -15.13 14.40
N GLY A 59 7.30 -14.02 14.96
CA GLY A 59 8.73 -13.76 15.09
C GLY A 59 9.34 -14.49 16.30
N LYS A 60 10.59 -14.16 16.60
CA LYS A 60 11.34 -14.78 17.70
C LYS A 60 10.76 -14.39 19.07
N ALA A 61 10.90 -15.26 20.06
CA ALA A 61 10.60 -14.94 21.44
C ALA A 61 11.43 -13.72 21.94
N PRO A 62 11.04 -13.09 23.06
CA PRO A 62 11.85 -12.06 23.70
C PRO A 62 13.30 -12.52 23.88
N ARG A 63 14.24 -11.65 23.52
CA ARG A 63 15.68 -11.90 23.56
C ARG A 63 16.37 -10.67 24.12
N ARG A 64 17.50 -10.87 24.81
CA ARG A 64 18.27 -9.73 25.30
C ARG A 64 18.96 -9.04 24.12
N PRO A 65 19.28 -7.75 24.25
CA PRO A 65 20.03 -7.04 23.21
C PRO A 65 21.36 -7.74 22.84
N GLU A 66 22.07 -8.31 23.82
CA GLU A 66 23.32 -9.05 23.61
C GLU A 66 23.15 -10.30 22.72
N ASP A 67 21.97 -10.90 22.72
CA ASP A 67 21.68 -12.10 21.92
C ASP A 67 21.31 -11.74 20.45
N VAL A 68 21.40 -10.45 20.08
CA VAL A 68 21.18 -9.96 18.72
C VAL A 68 22.49 -9.99 17.94
N LYS A 69 22.51 -10.71 16.81
CA LYS A 69 23.63 -10.68 15.87
C LYS A 69 23.97 -9.23 15.48
N GLY A 70 25.21 -8.81 15.73
CA GLY A 70 25.67 -7.44 15.49
C GLY A 70 25.56 -6.51 16.70
N TRP A 71 25.27 -7.03 17.89
CA TRP A 71 25.39 -6.29 19.14
C TRP A 71 26.84 -5.84 19.37
N ASP A 72 27.02 -4.55 19.66
CA ASP A 72 28.31 -3.95 20.01
C ASP A 72 28.27 -3.56 21.49
N GLU A 73 29.15 -4.16 22.28
CA GLU A 73 29.25 -3.91 23.72
C GLU A 73 29.72 -2.47 24.03
N SER A 74 30.35 -1.79 23.08
CA SER A 74 30.81 -0.39 23.22
C SER A 74 29.66 0.59 23.49
N VAL A 75 28.44 0.24 23.07
CA VAL A 75 27.24 1.08 23.21
C VAL A 75 26.72 1.09 24.65
N SER A 76 27.05 0.08 25.46
CA SER A 76 26.59 -0.02 26.86
C SER A 76 27.20 1.06 27.77
N GLY A 77 28.30 1.69 27.35
CA GLY A 77 28.98 2.77 28.08
C GLY A 77 28.55 4.19 27.69
N LEU A 78 27.69 4.37 26.68
CA LEU A 78 27.32 5.70 26.16
C LEU A 78 26.11 6.35 26.86
N HIS A 79 25.46 5.64 27.79
CA HIS A 79 24.27 6.10 28.52
C HIS A 79 24.53 6.38 30.01
N LEU A 80 25.79 6.50 30.43
CA LEU A 80 26.21 7.10 31.70
C LEU A 80 26.81 8.49 31.44
#